data_AF-A0AAP9DCL0-F1
#
_entry.id   AF-A0AAP9DCL0-F1
#
_cell.length_a   1.000
_cell.length_b   1.000
_cell.length_c   1.000
_cell.angle_alpha   90.00
_cell.angle_beta   90.00
_cell.angle_gamma   90.00
#
_symmetry.space_group_name_H-M   'P 1'
#
loop_
_entity.id
_entity.type
_entity.pdbx_description
1 polymer ?
#
loop_
_entity_poly.entity_id
_entity_poly.type
_entity_poly.pdbx_seq_one_letter_code
_entity_poly.pdbx_strand_id
1 'polypeptide(L)'
;MARINKFSITLCALLFTSLTFTPVANASEQARPSAAHKTHLAKATEPKKKSSTSKTTKKESTSKKSSTKKSLAKTQSTHSSKKSRTTSRNASRTTQTASRVVTEKCTTRKGRKAQCVKTSKTTTLAEAHKVRVQKAQKTAMNKLMGQIGKPYRWGGSSPRTGFDCSGLVYYAYKDLVKFRIPRTANEMYHLRDASPVDRGELESGDLVFFRTQGRGTADHVGVYVGNGKFIQSPRTGQDIQITSLSEDYWQRHYVGARRVMKANTLR
;
A
#
# COMPACT_ATOMS: atom_id res chain seq x y z
N MET A 1 -42.93 32.68 25.20
CA MET A 1 -42.91 31.20 25.11
C MET A 1 -43.91 30.79 24.03
N ALA A 2 -43.61 29.80 23.18
CA ALA A 2 -44.59 29.01 22.43
C ALA A 2 -43.89 27.81 21.76
N ARG A 3 -44.40 26.59 21.94
CA ARG A 3 -44.04 25.41 21.15
C ARG A 3 -45.30 24.93 20.45
N ILE A 4 -45.29 24.77 19.13
CA ILE A 4 -46.21 23.86 18.44
C ILE A 4 -45.37 23.03 17.49
N ASN A 5 -45.44 21.70 17.66
CA ASN A 5 -44.81 20.71 16.82
C ASN A 5 -45.92 19.90 16.15
N LYS A 6 -45.86 19.69 14.83
CA LYS A 6 -46.79 18.81 14.11
C LYS A 6 -46.01 17.96 13.11
N PHE A 7 -45.92 16.68 13.42
CA PHE A 7 -45.45 15.66 12.48
C PHE A 7 -46.54 15.42 11.42
N SER A 8 -46.15 15.44 10.14
CA SER A 8 -46.95 14.85 9.05
C SER A 8 -46.27 13.56 8.60
N ILE A 9 -46.70 12.44 9.17
CA ILE A 9 -46.32 11.09 8.71
C ILE A 9 -47.37 10.66 7.69
N THR A 10 -47.15 10.99 6.42
CA THR A 10 -48.08 10.62 5.34
C THR A 10 -47.73 9.23 4.83
N LEU A 11 -48.47 8.24 5.33
CA LEU A 11 -48.49 6.86 4.85
C LEU A 11 -48.74 6.80 3.34
N CYS A 12 -47.89 6.07 2.60
CA CYS A 12 -48.20 5.61 1.24
C CYS A 12 -47.67 4.19 1.08
N ALA A 13 -48.57 3.24 0.81
CA ALA A 13 -48.26 1.82 0.72
C ALA A 13 -49.20 1.13 -0.30
N LEU A 14 -48.75 0.01 -0.85
CA LEU A 14 -49.51 -0.97 -1.64
C LEU A 14 -50.05 -0.52 -3.01
N LEU A 15 -49.23 -0.69 -4.05
CA LEU A 15 -49.59 -1.43 -5.28
C LEU A 15 -48.35 -2.28 -5.62
N PHE A 16 -48.31 -3.60 -5.46
CA PHE A 16 -49.05 -4.66 -6.17
C PHE A 16 -49.04 -4.52 -7.70
N THR A 17 -48.09 -5.18 -8.35
CA THR A 17 -48.37 -6.30 -9.29
C THR A 17 -47.14 -7.18 -9.44
N SER A 18 -47.33 -8.49 -9.54
CA SER A 18 -46.28 -9.48 -9.83
C SER A 18 -46.14 -9.74 -11.33
N LEU A 19 -44.92 -9.91 -11.84
CA LEU A 19 -44.66 -10.62 -13.10
C LEU A 19 -43.95 -11.95 -12.81
N THR A 20 -44.30 -12.97 -13.60
CA THR A 20 -43.96 -14.38 -13.35
C THR A 20 -42.73 -14.88 -14.11
N PHE A 21 -42.16 -15.99 -13.65
CA PHE A 21 -41.04 -16.69 -14.27
C PHE A 21 -41.38 -17.24 -15.67
N THR A 22 -40.43 -17.13 -16.60
CA THR A 22 -40.27 -18.07 -17.74
C THR A 22 -38.78 -18.29 -18.06
N PRO A 23 -38.15 -19.42 -17.68
CA PRO A 23 -36.82 -19.77 -18.14
C PRO A 23 -36.91 -20.57 -19.46
N VAL A 24 -36.32 -20.06 -20.54
CA VAL A 24 -36.18 -20.83 -21.79
C VAL A 24 -34.89 -21.66 -21.72
N ALA A 25 -35.04 -22.96 -21.50
CA ALA A 25 -33.94 -23.92 -21.60
C ALA A 25 -33.88 -24.48 -23.03
N ASN A 26 -32.82 -24.16 -23.78
CA ASN A 26 -32.50 -24.83 -25.03
C ASN A 26 -31.52 -25.98 -24.77
N ALA A 27 -32.05 -27.19 -24.58
CA ALA A 27 -31.30 -28.41 -24.77
C ALA A 27 -31.49 -28.88 -26.23
N SER A 28 -30.38 -29.16 -26.92
CA SER A 28 -30.40 -29.83 -28.23
C SER A 28 -29.57 -31.10 -28.12
N GLU A 29 -30.20 -32.23 -28.40
CA GLU A 29 -29.61 -33.57 -28.28
C GLU A 29 -29.63 -34.25 -29.65
N GLN A 30 -28.44 -34.49 -30.23
CA GLN A 30 -28.30 -35.38 -31.38
C GLN A 30 -27.11 -36.33 -31.21
N ALA A 31 -27.45 -37.59 -30.98
CA ALA A 31 -26.86 -38.84 -31.46
C ALA A 31 -25.32 -38.95 -31.64
N ARG A 32 -24.76 -39.99 -30.97
CA ARG A 32 -23.55 -40.71 -31.40
C ARG A 32 -23.75 -41.35 -32.80
N PRO A 33 -22.66 -41.72 -33.50
CA PRO A 33 -22.18 -43.11 -33.34
C PRO A 33 -20.70 -43.19 -32.90
N SER A 34 -20.24 -44.41 -32.59
CA SER A 34 -18.86 -44.69 -32.14
C SER A 34 -18.20 -45.74 -33.02
N ALA A 35 -16.98 -45.45 -33.49
CA ALA A 35 -16.08 -46.36 -34.21
C ALA A 35 -14.65 -45.75 -34.22
N ALA A 36 -13.54 -46.49 -34.32
CA ALA A 36 -13.26 -47.89 -33.99
C ALA A 36 -11.72 -48.06 -33.85
N HIS A 37 -11.24 -49.14 -33.22
CA HIS A 37 -9.79 -49.40 -33.08
C HIS A 37 -9.10 -49.77 -34.41
N LYS A 38 -7.98 -49.11 -34.72
CA LYS A 38 -6.75 -49.71 -35.27
C LYS A 38 -5.55 -48.94 -34.68
N THR A 39 -4.73 -49.50 -33.79
CA THR A 39 -3.70 -50.54 -33.99
C THR A 39 -2.71 -50.23 -35.11
N HIS A 40 -1.50 -49.80 -34.73
CA HIS A 40 -0.30 -50.45 -35.24
C HIS A 40 0.73 -50.62 -34.12
N LEU A 41 1.49 -51.70 -34.20
CA LEU A 41 2.56 -52.07 -33.25
C LEU A 41 3.86 -52.28 -34.04
N ALA A 42 4.94 -52.55 -33.29
CA ALA A 42 6.24 -53.09 -33.71
C ALA A 42 7.37 -52.09 -34.06
N LYS A 43 8.65 -52.38 -33.76
CA LYS A 43 9.26 -53.33 -32.79
C LYS A 43 10.80 -53.14 -32.69
N ALA A 44 11.32 -53.02 -31.46
CA ALA A 44 12.73 -53.28 -31.06
C ALA A 44 13.82 -52.39 -31.75
N THR A 45 15.10 -52.35 -31.33
CA THR A 45 15.88 -53.32 -30.53
C THR A 45 16.95 -52.67 -29.63
N GLU A 46 17.05 -53.17 -28.39
CA GLU A 46 18.28 -53.21 -27.56
C GLU A 46 19.10 -54.49 -27.93
N PRO A 47 20.19 -54.95 -27.26
CA PRO A 47 20.96 -54.37 -26.13
C PRO A 47 22.51 -54.39 -26.34
N LYS A 48 23.28 -53.84 -25.37
CA LYS A 48 24.36 -54.61 -24.68
C LYS A 48 24.90 -53.94 -23.40
N LYS A 49 25.69 -54.71 -22.63
CA LYS A 49 25.85 -54.61 -21.17
C LYS A 49 27.25 -55.07 -20.69
N LYS A 50 27.91 -54.31 -19.79
CA LYS A 50 28.88 -54.70 -18.71
C LYS A 50 29.45 -53.38 -18.08
N SER A 51 29.64 -53.23 -16.75
CA SER A 51 30.59 -53.90 -15.81
C SER A 51 32.05 -53.49 -16.10
N SER A 52 32.97 -53.19 -15.18
CA SER A 52 33.10 -53.33 -13.69
C SER A 52 34.37 -52.55 -13.21
N THR A 53 34.71 -52.26 -11.93
CA THR A 53 34.07 -52.23 -10.58
C THR A 53 35.11 -51.70 -9.54
N SER A 54 34.67 -51.17 -8.38
CA SER A 54 35.49 -50.73 -7.20
C SER A 54 36.20 -49.36 -7.36
N LYS A 55 36.70 -48.65 -6.31
CA LYS A 55 37.22 -49.13 -5.00
C LYS A 55 37.00 -48.15 -3.82
N THR A 56 37.05 -48.70 -2.61
CA THR A 56 36.80 -48.06 -1.30
C THR A 56 38.02 -47.32 -0.74
N THR A 57 37.78 -46.25 0.03
CA THR A 57 38.55 -45.97 1.27
C THR A 57 37.64 -45.45 2.38
N LYS A 58 37.97 -45.79 3.62
CA LYS A 58 37.19 -45.54 4.85
C LYS A 58 38.07 -44.74 5.82
N LYS A 59 37.53 -43.71 6.48
CA LYS A 59 38.02 -43.30 7.80
C LYS A 59 36.90 -42.79 8.69
N GLU A 60 37.09 -42.99 9.98
CA GLU A 60 36.07 -43.03 11.02
C GLU A 60 36.70 -42.53 12.31
N SER A 61 36.06 -41.58 13.00
CA SER A 61 36.48 -41.13 14.34
C SER A 61 35.34 -40.42 15.10
N THR A 62 34.37 -41.23 15.55
CA THR A 62 33.83 -41.21 16.93
C THR A 62 33.86 -39.90 17.74
N SER A 63 32.65 -39.38 18.01
CA SER A 63 32.16 -38.94 19.34
C SER A 63 32.94 -37.93 20.19
N LYS A 64 32.22 -36.92 20.70
CA LYS A 64 31.83 -36.93 22.13
C LYS A 64 30.54 -36.16 22.41
N LYS A 65 29.74 -36.73 23.31
CA LYS A 65 28.51 -36.16 23.88
C LYS A 65 28.88 -35.55 25.23
N SER A 66 28.46 -34.32 25.52
CA SER A 66 28.44 -33.80 26.89
C SER A 66 27.26 -32.85 27.07
N SER A 67 26.61 -32.96 28.23
CA SER A 67 25.40 -32.22 28.59
C SER A 67 25.51 -31.83 30.06
N THR A 68 25.40 -30.54 30.38
CA THR A 68 25.37 -30.08 31.77
C THR A 68 24.35 -28.97 31.95
N LYS A 69 23.49 -29.10 32.96
CA LYS A 69 22.58 -28.04 33.45
C LYS A 69 23.21 -27.36 34.67
N LYS A 70 23.16 -26.03 34.73
CA LYS A 70 22.98 -25.20 35.96
C LYS A 70 22.64 -23.77 35.47
N SER A 71 21.62 -23.02 35.90
CA SER A 71 20.80 -22.92 37.13
C SER A 71 21.18 -21.72 38.01
N LEU A 72 20.29 -20.72 38.00
CA LEU A 72 20.08 -19.63 38.98
C LEU A 72 21.23 -18.67 39.36
N ALA A 73 20.98 -17.37 39.13
CA ALA A 73 21.18 -16.30 40.11
C ALA A 73 20.21 -15.11 39.81
N LYS A 74 19.90 -14.27 40.81
CA LYS A 74 18.89 -13.19 40.74
C LYS A 74 19.34 -11.95 41.53
N THR A 75 19.49 -10.82 40.85
CA THR A 75 19.57 -9.43 41.37
C THR A 75 19.17 -8.52 40.19
N GLN A 76 18.20 -7.60 40.18
CA GLN A 76 17.54 -6.74 41.18
C GLN A 76 18.42 -5.64 41.79
N SER A 77 18.79 -4.64 40.97
CA SER A 77 19.31 -3.34 41.43
C SER A 77 18.25 -2.23 41.28
N THR A 78 17.63 -1.85 42.40
CA THR A 78 16.83 -0.63 42.52
C THR A 78 17.72 0.51 43.01
N HIS A 79 17.65 1.69 42.38
CA HIS A 79 18.04 2.93 43.05
C HIS A 79 17.05 4.05 42.75
N SER A 80 16.69 4.79 43.80
CA SER A 80 15.61 5.78 43.78
C SER A 80 16.13 7.20 43.62
N SER A 81 15.28 8.05 43.05
CA SER A 81 15.14 9.48 43.32
C SER A 81 16.39 10.32 43.69
N LYS A 82 16.79 11.22 42.79
CA LYS A 82 17.19 12.58 43.22
C LYS A 82 16.40 13.63 42.45
N LYS A 83 15.55 14.34 43.19
CA LYS A 83 14.71 15.45 42.73
C LYS A 83 15.52 16.74 42.88
N SER A 84 15.86 17.39 41.78
CA SER A 84 16.32 18.79 41.80
C SER A 84 15.32 19.66 41.04
N ARG A 85 15.03 20.83 41.59
CA ARG A 85 14.02 21.78 41.09
C ARG A 85 14.69 23.14 40.98
N THR A 86 15.11 23.50 39.78
CA THR A 86 15.51 24.88 39.45
C THR A 86 14.83 25.31 38.16
N THR A 87 13.94 26.28 38.30
CA THR A 87 13.29 26.95 37.18
C THR A 87 14.25 27.92 36.52
N SER A 88 14.39 27.85 35.20
CA SER A 88 14.67 29.04 34.40
C SER A 88 13.82 29.02 33.14
N ARG A 89 13.26 30.18 32.79
CA ARG A 89 12.47 30.36 31.58
C ARG A 89 13.42 30.60 30.42
N ASN A 90 13.31 29.82 29.36
CA ASN A 90 13.69 30.31 28.04
C ASN A 90 12.69 29.80 27.00
N ALA A 91 11.59 30.53 26.86
CA ALA A 91 10.66 30.36 25.76
C ALA A 91 11.35 30.86 24.48
N SER A 92 12.15 29.99 23.86
CA SER A 92 12.86 30.27 22.61
C SER A 92 11.83 30.51 21.49
N ARG A 93 11.48 31.79 21.35
CA ARG A 93 10.48 32.32 20.43
C ARG A 93 10.90 31.98 19.01
N THR A 94 10.41 30.84 18.51
CA THR A 94 10.83 30.30 17.21
C THR A 94 10.37 31.22 16.09
N THR A 95 11.22 32.17 15.73
CA THR A 95 11.04 33.07 14.58
C THR A 95 11.02 32.23 13.32
N GLN A 96 9.82 31.94 12.82
CA GLN A 96 9.63 31.13 11.61
C GLN A 96 10.21 31.91 10.42
N THR A 97 11.41 31.51 9.97
CA THR A 97 12.10 32.15 8.85
C THR A 97 11.32 31.95 7.55
N ALA A 98 10.47 32.93 7.23
CA ALA A 98 9.60 32.88 6.06
C ALA A 98 10.42 32.97 4.76
N SER A 99 10.28 31.98 3.89
CA SER A 99 10.91 31.99 2.57
C SER A 99 10.30 33.10 1.70
N ARG A 100 11.05 34.21 1.50
CA ARG A 100 10.65 35.30 0.62
C ARG A 100 10.78 34.89 -0.84
N VAL A 101 9.68 34.48 -1.46
CA VAL A 101 9.57 34.43 -2.92
C VAL A 101 9.23 35.84 -3.42
N VAL A 102 10.16 36.46 -4.16
CA VAL A 102 9.95 37.75 -4.82
C VAL A 102 9.47 37.47 -6.23
N THR A 103 8.23 37.90 -6.55
CA THR A 103 7.69 37.86 -7.91
C THR A 103 7.58 39.28 -8.44
N GLU A 104 8.28 39.55 -9.54
CA GLU A 104 8.23 40.83 -10.23
C GLU A 104 7.11 40.81 -11.28
N LYS A 105 6.09 41.65 -11.09
CA LYS A 105 5.03 41.87 -12.09
C LYS A 105 5.29 43.19 -12.79
N CYS A 106 5.57 43.13 -14.09
CA CYS A 106 5.69 44.30 -14.95
C CYS A 106 4.40 44.53 -15.73
N THR A 107 3.87 45.75 -15.69
CA THR A 107 2.76 46.19 -16.55
C THR A 107 3.28 47.14 -17.61
N THR A 108 3.01 46.82 -18.88
CA THR A 108 3.31 47.69 -20.03
C THR A 108 2.06 48.48 -20.43
N ARG A 109 2.25 49.73 -20.87
CA ARG A 109 1.19 50.58 -21.45
C ARG A 109 1.79 51.27 -22.67
N LYS A 110 1.12 51.21 -23.82
CA LYS A 110 1.59 51.79 -25.09
C LYS A 110 1.95 53.27 -24.86
N GLY A 111 3.19 53.65 -25.17
CA GLY A 111 3.72 55.00 -24.94
C GLY A 111 4.37 55.29 -23.57
N ARG A 112 4.55 54.29 -22.68
CA ARG A 112 5.32 54.46 -21.42
C ARG A 112 6.28 53.29 -21.17
N LYS A 113 7.39 53.56 -20.47
CA LYS A 113 8.32 52.51 -20.01
C LYS A 113 7.58 51.52 -19.09
N ALA A 114 7.97 50.25 -19.13
CA ALA A 114 7.36 49.20 -18.31
C ALA A 114 7.57 49.49 -16.82
N GLN A 115 6.49 49.46 -16.03
CA GLN A 115 6.58 49.64 -14.58
C GLN A 115 6.51 48.28 -13.91
N CYS A 116 7.60 47.88 -13.27
CA CYS A 116 7.75 46.61 -12.57
C CYS A 116 7.62 46.81 -11.05
N VAL A 117 6.71 46.06 -10.42
CA VAL A 117 6.50 46.09 -8.97
C VAL A 117 6.93 44.76 -8.37
N LYS A 118 8.01 44.81 -7.57
CA LYS A 118 8.58 43.67 -6.85
C LYS A 118 7.68 43.30 -5.67
N THR A 119 6.70 42.45 -5.93
CA THR A 119 5.74 41.99 -4.92
C THR A 119 6.36 40.81 -4.17
N SER A 120 6.80 41.04 -2.93
CA SER A 120 7.32 39.96 -2.08
C SER A 120 6.17 39.26 -1.35
N LYS A 121 5.83 38.03 -1.77
CA LYS A 121 4.74 37.26 -1.15
C LYS A 121 5.29 36.42 0.00
N THR A 122 5.38 37.04 1.18
CA THR A 122 5.83 36.37 2.41
C THR A 122 4.89 35.20 2.72
N THR A 123 5.35 33.98 2.48
CA THR A 123 4.56 32.76 2.63
C THR A 123 4.86 32.14 3.99
N THR A 124 3.84 31.69 4.72
CA THR A 124 4.02 31.07 6.04
C THR A 124 4.72 29.72 5.90
N LEU A 125 5.45 29.30 6.94
CA LEU A 125 6.12 28.00 6.96
C LEU A 125 5.12 26.85 6.77
N ALA A 126 3.91 26.99 7.32
CA ALA A 126 2.81 26.03 7.14
C ALA A 126 2.34 25.91 5.69
N GLU A 127 2.14 27.02 4.97
CA GLU A 127 1.72 26.97 3.56
C GLU A 127 2.85 26.47 2.66
N ALA A 128 4.11 26.84 2.93
CA ALA A 128 5.27 26.27 2.21
C ALA A 128 5.38 24.75 2.40
N HIS A 129 5.16 24.25 3.63
CA HIS A 129 5.08 22.82 3.93
C HIS A 129 3.91 22.13 3.20
N LYS A 130 2.73 22.73 3.19
CA LYS A 130 1.54 22.21 2.49
C LYS A 130 1.76 22.11 0.98
N VAL A 131 2.30 23.16 0.34
CA VAL A 131 2.65 23.16 -1.09
C VAL A 131 3.67 22.05 -1.42
N ARG A 132 4.65 21.82 -0.54
CA ARG A 132 5.63 20.73 -0.68
C ARG A 132 4.99 19.35 -0.59
N VAL A 133 4.06 19.14 0.36
CA VAL A 133 3.30 17.88 0.49
C VAL A 133 2.39 17.65 -0.71
N GLN A 134 1.65 18.66 -1.16
CA GLN A 134 0.78 18.59 -2.34
C GLN A 134 1.55 18.31 -3.64
N LYS A 135 2.75 18.89 -3.80
CA LYS A 135 3.65 18.55 -4.92
C LYS A 135 4.08 17.08 -4.88
N ALA A 136 4.44 16.56 -3.71
CA ALA A 136 4.81 15.15 -3.55
C ALA A 136 3.62 14.20 -3.79
N GLN A 137 2.43 14.52 -3.26
CA GLN A 137 1.17 13.80 -3.52
C GLN A 137 0.89 13.72 -5.03
N LYS A 138 0.94 14.85 -5.74
CA LYS A 138 0.77 14.88 -7.21
C LYS A 138 1.82 14.03 -7.94
N THR A 139 3.08 14.05 -7.52
CA THR A 139 4.13 13.20 -8.12
C THR A 139 3.89 11.70 -7.84
N ALA A 140 3.45 11.33 -6.64
CA ALA A 140 3.07 9.96 -6.32
C ALA A 140 1.87 9.50 -7.16
N MET A 141 0.80 10.29 -7.24
CA MET A 141 -0.38 9.98 -8.05
C MET A 141 -0.03 9.83 -9.53
N ASN A 142 0.75 10.75 -10.11
CA ASN A 142 1.18 10.64 -11.51
C ASN A 142 1.97 9.35 -11.77
N LYS A 143 2.90 8.97 -10.89
CA LYS A 143 3.62 7.69 -10.98
C LYS A 143 2.67 6.49 -10.92
N LEU A 144 1.71 6.50 -10.00
CA LEU A 144 0.76 5.41 -9.75
C LEU A 144 -0.23 5.20 -10.90
N MET A 145 -0.91 6.28 -11.33
CA MET A 145 -1.90 6.23 -12.40
C MET A 145 -1.28 5.76 -13.73
N GLY A 146 -0.03 6.14 -14.00
CA GLY A 146 0.73 5.66 -15.16
C GLY A 146 1.12 4.16 -15.13
N GLN A 147 0.70 3.40 -14.10
CA GLN A 147 0.86 1.94 -14.06
C GLN A 147 -0.46 1.16 -14.21
N ILE A 148 -1.62 1.83 -14.30
CA ILE A 148 -2.92 1.16 -14.46
C ILE A 148 -2.90 0.27 -15.72
N GLY A 149 -3.51 -0.91 -15.63
CA GLY A 149 -3.54 -1.90 -16.72
C GLY A 149 -2.23 -2.68 -16.91
N LYS A 150 -1.20 -2.48 -16.08
CA LYS A 150 -0.03 -3.39 -16.04
C LYS A 150 -0.33 -4.61 -15.17
N PRO A 151 0.08 -5.83 -15.57
CA PRO A 151 -0.21 -7.05 -14.82
C PRO A 151 0.61 -7.17 -13.53
N TYR A 152 0.00 -7.81 -12.52
CA TYR A 152 0.69 -8.19 -11.29
C TYR A 152 1.92 -9.06 -11.57
N ARG A 153 3.02 -8.77 -10.88
CA ARG A 153 4.26 -9.56 -10.92
C ARG A 153 4.85 -9.68 -9.51
N TRP A 154 4.86 -10.91 -8.96
CA TRP A 154 5.40 -11.18 -7.64
C TRP A 154 6.88 -10.73 -7.53
N GLY A 155 7.22 -9.97 -6.48
CA GLY A 155 8.56 -9.39 -6.31
C GLY A 155 8.85 -8.17 -7.19
N GLY A 156 7.99 -7.86 -8.17
CA GLY A 156 8.16 -6.74 -9.10
C GLY A 156 8.08 -5.38 -8.40
N SER A 157 8.92 -4.44 -8.81
CA SER A 157 8.97 -3.08 -8.25
C SER A 157 9.39 -2.01 -9.28
N SER A 158 9.16 -2.25 -10.58
CA SER A 158 9.52 -1.28 -11.64
C SER A 158 8.60 -1.35 -12.86
N PRO A 159 8.45 -0.27 -13.64
CA PRO A 159 7.63 -0.27 -14.86
C PRO A 159 8.05 -1.29 -15.93
N ARG A 160 9.30 -1.79 -15.86
CA ARG A 160 9.89 -2.82 -16.75
C ARG A 160 9.66 -4.25 -16.24
N THR A 161 9.70 -4.48 -14.92
CA THR A 161 9.54 -5.81 -14.30
C THR A 161 8.13 -6.09 -13.78
N GLY A 162 7.22 -5.12 -13.87
CA GLY A 162 5.91 -5.17 -13.24
C GLY A 162 5.98 -4.91 -11.74
N PHE A 163 4.85 -5.11 -11.06
CA PHE A 163 4.71 -4.75 -9.64
C PHE A 163 3.93 -5.79 -8.84
N ASP A 164 4.44 -6.11 -7.63
CA ASP A 164 3.59 -6.56 -6.52
C ASP A 164 2.96 -5.35 -5.80
N CYS A 165 2.05 -5.60 -4.86
CA CYS A 165 1.32 -4.55 -4.14
C CYS A 165 2.24 -3.54 -3.43
N SER A 166 3.22 -4.05 -2.68
CA SER A 166 4.26 -3.23 -2.03
C SER A 166 5.29 -2.66 -3.00
N GLY A 167 5.52 -3.28 -4.15
CA GLY A 167 6.44 -2.83 -5.18
C GLY A 167 5.94 -1.60 -5.93
N LEU A 168 4.62 -1.51 -6.14
CA LEU A 168 3.94 -0.32 -6.67
C LEU A 168 4.11 0.88 -5.72
N VAL A 169 3.88 0.66 -4.42
CA VAL A 169 4.13 1.66 -3.36
C VAL A 169 5.61 2.05 -3.30
N TYR A 170 6.52 1.08 -3.30
CA TYR A 170 7.96 1.33 -3.30
C TYR A 170 8.39 2.22 -4.47
N TYR A 171 7.98 1.88 -5.70
CA TYR A 171 8.29 2.67 -6.89
C TYR A 171 7.76 4.11 -6.83
N ALA A 172 6.52 4.30 -6.35
CA ALA A 172 5.93 5.63 -6.22
C ALA A 172 6.69 6.49 -5.20
N TYR A 173 6.96 5.97 -4.00
CA TYR A 173 7.37 6.77 -2.83
C TYR A 173 8.88 6.83 -2.57
N LYS A 174 9.69 5.86 -3.03
CA LYS A 174 11.13 5.73 -2.67
C LYS A 174 12.01 6.96 -2.92
N ASP A 175 11.59 7.86 -3.81
CA ASP A 175 12.32 9.08 -4.19
C ASP A 175 11.76 10.33 -3.52
N LEU A 176 10.57 10.24 -2.91
CA LEU A 176 9.81 11.37 -2.34
C LEU A 176 10.04 11.51 -0.83
N VAL A 177 10.24 10.39 -0.13
CA VAL A 177 10.49 10.37 1.33
C VAL A 177 11.98 10.18 1.64
N LYS A 178 12.43 10.78 2.76
CA LYS A 178 13.84 10.77 3.18
C LYS A 178 14.30 9.45 3.78
N PHE A 179 13.38 8.63 4.29
CA PHE A 179 13.65 7.28 4.80
C PHE A 179 13.54 6.22 3.70
N ARG A 180 14.03 5.00 3.97
CA ARG A 180 13.84 3.84 3.09
C ARG A 180 12.42 3.30 3.23
N ILE A 181 11.62 3.36 2.17
CA ILE A 181 10.37 2.59 2.08
C ILE A 181 10.72 1.09 2.11
N PRO A 182 10.13 0.28 3.03
CA PRO A 182 10.35 -1.18 3.08
C PRO A 182 9.88 -1.90 1.81
N ARG A 183 10.13 -3.22 1.70
CA ARG A 183 9.69 -3.99 0.53
C ARG A 183 8.49 -4.90 0.73
N THR A 184 8.00 -5.11 1.96
CA THR A 184 6.76 -5.85 2.23
C THR A 184 5.66 -4.95 2.80
N ALA A 185 4.39 -5.32 2.58
CA ALA A 185 3.24 -4.65 3.15
C ALA A 185 3.27 -4.65 4.70
N ASN A 186 3.71 -5.76 5.32
CA ASN A 186 3.78 -5.88 6.77
C ASN A 186 4.83 -4.93 7.39
N GLU A 187 6.00 -4.78 6.79
CA GLU A 187 6.99 -3.78 7.24
C GLU A 187 6.47 -2.34 7.08
N MET A 188 5.82 -2.03 5.94
CA MET A 188 5.23 -0.72 5.69
C MET A 188 4.15 -0.37 6.73
N TYR A 189 3.35 -1.35 7.16
CA TYR A 189 2.34 -1.15 8.20
C TYR A 189 2.94 -0.84 9.58
N HIS A 190 4.14 -1.32 9.90
CA HIS A 190 4.84 -1.07 11.17
C HIS A 190 5.92 0.03 11.06
N LEU A 191 5.96 0.78 9.96
CA LEU A 191 6.99 1.77 9.68
C LEU A 191 6.90 3.00 10.60
N ARG A 192 7.89 3.16 11.49
CA ARG A 192 7.91 4.18 12.56
C ARG A 192 7.79 5.63 12.08
N ASP A 193 8.30 5.96 10.89
CA ASP A 193 8.17 7.30 10.31
C ASP A 193 6.76 7.62 9.80
N ALA A 194 5.92 6.61 9.58
CA ALA A 194 4.57 6.76 9.06
C ALA A 194 3.57 6.95 10.21
N SER A 195 2.73 7.99 10.15
CA SER A 195 1.67 8.17 11.16
C SER A 195 0.54 7.17 10.92
N PRO A 196 -0.17 6.66 11.95
CA PRO A 196 -1.53 6.14 11.76
C PRO A 196 -2.43 7.21 11.11
N VAL A 197 -3.49 6.75 10.44
CA VAL A 197 -4.58 7.57 9.90
C VAL A 197 -5.88 6.81 10.12
N ASP A 198 -6.90 7.47 10.68
CA ASP A 198 -8.21 6.86 10.84
C ASP A 198 -8.99 6.86 9.51
N ARG A 199 -9.91 5.91 9.31
CA ARG A 199 -10.58 5.69 8.02
C ARG A 199 -11.39 6.92 7.53
N GLY A 200 -11.78 7.82 8.43
CA GLY A 200 -12.43 9.10 8.11
C GLY A 200 -11.49 10.24 7.74
N GLU A 201 -10.18 10.13 8.05
CA GLU A 201 -9.17 11.17 7.82
C GLU A 201 -8.29 10.92 6.58
N LEU A 202 -8.64 9.91 5.76
CA LEU A 202 -7.84 9.47 4.62
C LEU A 202 -7.66 10.58 3.56
N GLU A 203 -6.39 10.90 3.28
CA GLU A 203 -5.97 11.84 2.23
C GLU A 203 -5.37 11.10 1.03
N SER A 204 -5.48 11.69 -0.16
CA SER A 204 -4.88 11.13 -1.37
C SER A 204 -3.36 10.97 -1.19
N GLY A 205 -2.87 9.74 -1.34
CA GLY A 205 -1.48 9.38 -1.06
C GLY A 205 -1.21 8.75 0.31
N ASP A 206 -2.23 8.50 1.13
CA ASP A 206 -2.11 7.59 2.28
C ASP A 206 -2.04 6.12 1.83
N LEU A 207 -1.30 5.31 2.60
CA LEU A 207 -1.22 3.86 2.36
C LEU A 207 -2.34 3.16 3.13
N VAL A 208 -3.12 2.32 2.44
CA VAL A 208 -4.20 1.52 3.04
C VAL A 208 -3.81 0.04 3.06
N PHE A 209 -4.03 -0.63 4.20
CA PHE A 209 -3.50 -1.97 4.47
C PHE A 209 -4.61 -2.99 4.71
N PHE A 210 -4.35 -4.21 4.25
CA PHE A 210 -5.31 -5.31 4.34
C PHE A 210 -4.63 -6.64 4.72
N ARG A 211 -5.41 -7.55 5.30
CA ARG A 211 -5.00 -8.92 5.66
C ARG A 211 -5.83 -9.93 4.86
N THR A 212 -5.45 -10.13 3.61
CA THR A 212 -6.16 -10.90 2.58
C THR A 212 -5.76 -12.39 2.52
N GLN A 213 -4.59 -12.74 3.04
CA GLN A 213 -4.03 -14.11 3.03
C GLN A 213 -3.61 -14.56 4.43
N GLY A 214 -4.02 -13.83 5.47
CA GLY A 214 -3.75 -14.12 6.88
C GLY A 214 -2.31 -13.91 7.35
N ARG A 215 -1.39 -13.45 6.49
CA ARG A 215 0.05 -13.43 6.80
C ARG A 215 0.46 -12.16 7.56
N GLY A 216 0.99 -12.33 8.77
CA GLY A 216 1.34 -11.20 9.64
C GLY A 216 0.12 -10.33 9.97
N THR A 217 0.35 -9.04 10.22
CA THR A 217 -0.70 -8.06 10.51
C THR A 217 -1.34 -7.52 9.23
N ALA A 218 -0.54 -7.27 8.20
CA ALA A 218 -0.99 -6.86 6.88
C ALA A 218 -0.15 -7.52 5.78
N ASP A 219 -0.80 -8.23 4.86
CA ASP A 219 -0.16 -8.91 3.73
C ASP A 219 -0.36 -8.19 2.39
N HIS A 220 -1.28 -7.23 2.34
CA HIS A 220 -1.58 -6.44 1.15
C HIS A 220 -1.61 -4.95 1.45
N VAL A 221 -1.24 -4.14 0.46
CA VAL A 221 -1.19 -2.68 0.55
C VAL A 221 -1.64 -2.03 -0.75
N GLY A 222 -2.38 -0.94 -0.65
CA GLY A 222 -2.69 -0.04 -1.74
C GLY A 222 -2.50 1.42 -1.33
N VAL A 223 -2.78 2.34 -2.26
CA VAL A 223 -2.69 3.79 -2.03
C VAL A 223 -4.06 4.41 -2.18
N TYR A 224 -4.55 5.10 -1.16
CA TYR A 224 -5.81 5.83 -1.23
C TYR A 224 -5.69 6.98 -2.25
N VAL A 225 -6.64 7.08 -3.17
CA VAL A 225 -6.65 8.10 -4.24
C VAL A 225 -7.67 9.21 -3.98
N GLY A 226 -8.59 9.01 -3.04
CA GLY A 226 -9.72 9.89 -2.75
C GLY A 226 -11.07 9.17 -2.91
N ASN A 227 -12.16 9.82 -2.51
CA ASN A 227 -13.55 9.41 -2.76
C ASN A 227 -13.86 7.93 -2.42
N GLY A 228 -13.32 7.43 -1.31
CA GLY A 228 -13.53 6.04 -0.88
C GLY A 228 -12.79 4.98 -1.72
N LYS A 229 -11.85 5.39 -2.59
CA LYS A 229 -11.16 4.49 -3.55
C LYS A 229 -9.64 4.48 -3.35
N PHE A 230 -9.02 3.38 -3.77
CA PHE A 230 -7.58 3.16 -3.69
C PHE A 230 -7.05 2.46 -4.95
N ILE A 231 -5.79 2.71 -5.31
CA ILE A 231 -5.09 1.99 -6.38
C ILE A 231 -4.22 0.86 -5.79
N GLN A 232 -4.18 -0.28 -6.48
CA GLN A 232 -3.46 -1.48 -6.05
C GLN A 232 -2.91 -2.29 -7.23
N SER A 233 -1.88 -3.11 -6.96
CA SER A 233 -1.56 -4.30 -7.77
C SER A 233 -2.10 -5.53 -7.01
N PRO A 234 -3.28 -6.08 -7.37
CA PRO A 234 -4.06 -6.95 -6.48
C PRO A 234 -3.49 -8.36 -6.29
N ARG A 235 -3.35 -9.15 -7.37
CA ARG A 235 -2.83 -10.53 -7.34
C ARG A 235 -2.47 -11.03 -8.74
N THR A 236 -1.73 -12.14 -8.82
CA THR A 236 -1.49 -12.87 -10.09
C THR A 236 -2.80 -13.14 -10.83
N GLY A 237 -2.81 -12.90 -12.15
CA GLY A 237 -4.01 -13.01 -12.98
C GLY A 237 -4.91 -11.77 -12.98
N GLN A 238 -4.46 -10.66 -12.38
CA GLN A 238 -5.13 -9.36 -12.44
C GLN A 238 -4.11 -8.22 -12.66
N ASP A 239 -4.62 -7.09 -13.14
CA ASP A 239 -3.85 -5.89 -13.45
C ASP A 239 -3.94 -4.82 -12.36
N ILE A 240 -3.08 -3.81 -12.44
CA ILE A 240 -3.14 -2.64 -11.55
C ILE A 240 -4.42 -1.86 -11.83
N GLN A 241 -5.22 -1.69 -10.79
CA GLN A 241 -6.58 -1.15 -10.87
C GLN A 241 -6.89 -0.21 -9.70
N ILE A 242 -7.86 0.68 -9.90
CA ILE A 242 -8.52 1.42 -8.83
C ILE A 242 -9.70 0.57 -8.32
N THR A 243 -9.95 0.59 -7.01
CA THR A 243 -10.94 -0.28 -6.35
C THR A 243 -11.56 0.45 -5.15
N SER A 244 -12.77 0.09 -4.75
CA SER A 244 -13.54 0.78 -3.71
C SER A 244 -13.30 0.17 -2.33
N LEU A 245 -13.00 1.02 -1.33
CA LEU A 245 -12.99 0.63 0.09
C LEU A 245 -14.38 0.28 0.62
N SER A 246 -15.43 0.45 -0.17
CA SER A 246 -16.82 0.11 0.14
C SER A 246 -17.23 -1.30 -0.31
N GLU A 247 -16.41 -1.98 -1.12
CA GLU A 247 -16.68 -3.38 -1.50
C GLU A 247 -16.45 -4.30 -0.30
N ASP A 248 -17.39 -5.18 0.01
CA ASP A 248 -17.38 -6.02 1.22
C ASP A 248 -16.09 -6.81 1.42
N TYR A 249 -15.45 -7.24 0.34
CA TYR A 249 -14.14 -7.90 0.40
C TYR A 249 -13.07 -6.99 1.03
N TRP A 250 -12.99 -5.73 0.60
CA TRP A 250 -12.03 -4.78 1.17
C TRP A 250 -12.45 -4.26 2.55
N GLN A 251 -13.76 -4.21 2.82
CA GLN A 251 -14.27 -3.90 4.17
C GLN A 251 -13.85 -4.97 5.20
N ARG A 252 -14.08 -6.25 4.90
CA ARG A 252 -13.77 -7.37 5.81
C ARG A 252 -12.28 -7.57 6.07
N HIS A 253 -11.41 -7.17 5.13
CA HIS A 253 -9.96 -7.35 5.25
C HIS A 253 -9.19 -6.09 5.66
N TYR A 254 -9.84 -4.94 5.90
CA TYR A 254 -9.18 -3.68 6.23
C TYR A 254 -8.50 -3.71 7.61
N VAL A 255 -7.21 -3.33 7.64
CA VAL A 255 -6.36 -3.35 8.86
C VAL A 255 -6.11 -1.94 9.40
N GLY A 256 -6.09 -0.93 8.53
CA GLY A 256 -5.79 0.46 8.87
C GLY A 256 -5.06 1.21 7.76
N ALA A 257 -4.61 2.42 8.07
CA ALA A 257 -3.87 3.27 7.12
C ALA A 257 -2.66 3.97 7.73
N ARG A 258 -1.72 4.41 6.88
CA ARG A 258 -0.51 5.14 7.26
C ARG A 258 -0.18 6.32 6.35
N ARG A 259 0.09 7.49 6.95
CA ARG A 259 0.57 8.70 6.25
C ARG A 259 2.09 8.76 6.23
N VAL A 260 2.67 8.44 5.07
CA VAL A 260 4.14 8.47 4.83
C VAL A 260 4.64 9.82 4.32
N MET A 261 3.81 10.62 3.63
CA MET A 261 4.17 11.94 3.12
C MET A 261 3.70 13.04 4.08
N LYS A 262 4.66 13.58 4.85
CA LYS A 262 4.49 14.68 5.81
C LYS A 262 5.61 15.69 5.57
N ALA A 263 5.42 16.93 6.00
CA ALA A 263 6.41 18.00 5.80
C ALA A 263 7.84 17.60 6.25
N ASN A 264 7.93 16.90 7.38
CA ASN A 264 9.16 16.42 8.01
C ASN A 264 9.69 15.07 7.47
N THR A 265 8.94 14.32 6.66
CA THR A 265 9.36 13.02 6.09
C THR A 265 9.72 13.08 4.61
N LEU A 266 9.27 14.10 3.88
CA LEU A 266 9.65 14.33 2.49
C LEU A 266 11.12 14.73 2.34
N ARG A 267 11.70 14.48 1.17
CA ARG A 267 13.00 15.02 0.75
C ARG A 267 12.89 16.51 0.45
#